data_AF-A0A7M5VCW2-F1
#
_entry.id   AF-A0A7M5VCW2-F1
#
_cell.length_a   1.000
_cell.length_b   1.000
_cell.length_c   1.000
_cell.angle_alpha   90.00
_cell.angle_beta   90.00
_cell.angle_gamma   90.00
#
_symmetry.space_group_name_H-M   'P 1'
#
loop_
_entity.id
_entity.type
_entity.pdbx_description
1 polymer ?
#
loop_
_entity_poly.entity_id
_entity_poly.type
_entity_poly.pdbx_seq_one_letter_code
_entity_poly.pdbx_strand_id
1 'polypeptide(L)'
;MSKATKRKHVTKEILEDYYVPEDDEIIVKIVTGRGNNLHEVMTPKGEQYLVSMPTKFRRNVWVKRGDFVVVSPIKEGVKVQGEIVYILYAKQIKYLKSEKIWPEAFYEDSGKESTVQQAAK
;
A
#
# COMPACT_ATOMS: atom_id res chain seq x y z
N MET A 1 -12.05 -23.74 7.51
CA MET A 1 -11.20 -23.35 6.35
C MET A 1 -9.73 -23.36 6.76
N SER A 2 -8.88 -24.10 6.04
CA SER A 2 -7.45 -24.21 6.37
C SER A 2 -6.71 -22.88 6.12
N LYS A 3 -5.56 -22.69 6.81
CA LYS A 3 -4.71 -21.49 6.63
C LYS A 3 -4.24 -21.32 5.17
N ALA A 4 -4.01 -22.44 4.46
CA ALA A 4 -3.56 -22.43 3.07
C ALA A 4 -4.65 -21.90 2.11
N THR A 5 -5.91 -22.28 2.31
CA THR A 5 -7.03 -21.82 1.47
C THR A 5 -7.29 -20.32 1.69
N LYS A 6 -7.18 -19.83 2.94
CA LYS A 6 -7.29 -18.39 3.24
C LYS A 6 -6.21 -17.57 2.52
N ARG A 7 -4.97 -18.07 2.46
CA ARG A 7 -3.87 -17.39 1.75
C ARG A 7 -4.14 -17.27 0.25
N LYS A 8 -4.62 -18.35 -0.40
CA LYS A 8 -4.99 -18.31 -1.83
C LYS A 8 -6.07 -17.27 -2.11
N HIS A 9 -7.10 -17.19 -1.27
CA HIS A 9 -8.19 -16.24 -1.45
C HIS A 9 -7.72 -14.79 -1.34
N VAL A 10 -6.98 -14.46 -0.28
CA VAL A 10 -6.42 -13.11 -0.08
C VAL A 10 -5.51 -12.70 -1.23
N THR A 11 -4.68 -13.62 -1.73
CA THR A 11 -3.76 -13.30 -2.85
C THR A 11 -4.53 -13.07 -4.14
N LYS A 12 -5.62 -13.79 -4.37
CA LYS A 12 -6.48 -13.66 -5.56
C LYS A 12 -7.21 -12.33 -5.57
N GLU A 13 -7.80 -11.92 -4.45
CA GLU A 13 -8.50 -10.63 -4.32
C GLU A 13 -7.56 -9.43 -4.57
N ILE A 14 -6.32 -9.46 -4.07
CA ILE A 14 -5.39 -8.34 -4.29
C ILE A 14 -4.89 -8.30 -5.74
N LEU A 15 -4.79 -9.44 -6.43
CA LEU A 15 -4.24 -9.51 -7.78
C LEU A 15 -5.25 -9.28 -8.89
N GLU A 16 -6.51 -9.70 -8.69
CA GLU A 16 -7.54 -9.70 -9.73
C GLU A 16 -8.54 -8.55 -9.59
N ASP A 17 -8.66 -7.97 -8.40
CA ASP A 17 -9.64 -6.91 -8.16
C ASP A 17 -9.05 -5.52 -8.44
N TYR A 18 -9.84 -4.67 -9.10
CA TYR A 18 -9.46 -3.28 -9.37
C TYR A 18 -10.12 -2.41 -8.31
N TYR A 19 -9.32 -2.06 -7.30
CA TYR A 19 -9.82 -1.26 -6.19
C TYR A 19 -9.78 0.24 -6.53
N VAL A 20 -10.95 0.87 -6.50
CA VAL A 20 -11.09 2.32 -6.58
C VAL A 20 -11.28 2.83 -5.14
N PRO A 21 -10.45 3.77 -4.66
CA PRO A 21 -10.63 4.35 -3.33
C PRO A 21 -11.99 5.03 -3.23
N GLU A 22 -12.76 4.70 -2.19
CA GLU A 22 -14.06 5.33 -1.89
C GLU A 22 -13.95 6.17 -0.59
N ASP A 23 -14.83 7.17 -0.46
CA ASP A 23 -14.97 8.03 0.72
C ASP A 23 -13.73 8.90 1.08
N ASP A 24 -13.12 8.61 2.24
CA ASP A 24 -12.02 9.33 2.88
C ASP A 24 -10.67 8.64 2.61
N GLU A 25 -10.64 7.62 1.74
CA GLU A 25 -9.44 6.86 1.47
C GLU A 25 -8.44 7.59 0.60
N ILE A 26 -7.16 7.41 0.91
CA ILE A 26 -6.08 8.13 0.25
C ILE A 26 -5.06 7.13 -0.27
N ILE A 27 -4.57 7.36 -1.49
CA ILE A 27 -3.42 6.64 -2.02
C ILE A 27 -2.16 7.25 -1.40
N VAL A 28 -1.32 6.42 -0.80
CA VAL A 28 -0.06 6.83 -0.17
C VAL A 28 1.08 5.92 -0.60
N LYS A 29 2.31 6.42 -0.45
CA LYS A 29 3.53 5.69 -0.79
C LYS A 29 4.22 5.17 0.47
N ILE A 30 4.67 3.92 0.46
CA ILE A 30 5.43 3.35 1.58
C ILE A 30 6.86 3.89 1.55
N VAL A 31 7.28 4.49 2.66
CA VAL A 31 8.64 4.99 2.87
C VAL A 31 9.49 3.91 3.53
N THR A 32 9.04 3.37 4.66
CA THR A 32 9.77 2.34 5.40
C THR A 32 8.85 1.53 6.32
N GLY A 33 9.29 0.33 6.70
CA GLY A 33 8.62 -0.47 7.73
C GLY A 33 9.17 -0.13 9.12
N ARG A 34 8.30 0.20 10.08
CA ARG A 34 8.70 0.56 11.46
C ARG A 34 8.60 -0.60 12.45
N GLY A 35 8.31 -1.81 11.96
CA GLY A 35 8.13 -3.01 12.79
C GLY A 35 6.71 -3.12 13.38
N ASN A 36 6.39 -4.25 14.01
CA ASN A 36 5.06 -4.53 14.60
C ASN A 36 3.87 -4.31 13.64
N ASN A 37 4.04 -4.66 12.35
CA ASN A 37 3.04 -4.42 11.30
C ASN A 37 2.65 -2.94 11.10
N LEU A 38 3.53 -2.02 11.51
CA LEU A 38 3.44 -0.59 11.24
C LEU A 38 4.33 -0.20 10.06
N HIS A 39 3.79 0.65 9.20
CA HIS A 39 4.46 1.17 8.03
C HIS A 39 4.42 2.69 8.05
N GLU A 40 5.54 3.32 7.75
CA GLU A 40 5.63 4.76 7.53
C GLU A 40 5.30 5.04 6.07
N VAL A 41 4.32 5.91 5.86
CA VAL A 41 3.80 6.26 4.55
C VAL A 41 3.92 7.76 4.33
N MET A 42 3.98 8.15 3.06
CA MET A 42 3.99 9.53 2.62
C MET A 42 2.73 9.82 1.81
N THR A 43 2.04 10.90 2.16
CA THR A 43 0.86 11.38 1.44
C THR A 43 1.25 12.08 0.14
N PRO A 44 0.30 12.29 -0.78
CA PRO A 44 0.50 13.18 -1.94
C PRO A 44 0.91 14.60 -1.55
N LYS A 45 0.60 15.03 -0.32
CA LYS A 45 0.96 16.35 0.22
C LYS A 45 2.38 16.42 0.79
N GLY A 46 3.09 15.28 0.85
CA GLY A 46 4.44 15.19 1.42
C GLY A 46 4.48 14.97 2.94
N GLU A 47 3.33 14.79 3.59
CA GLU A 47 3.24 14.49 5.02
C GLU A 47 3.53 13.02 5.28
N GLN A 48 4.20 12.72 6.39
CA GLN A 48 4.56 11.35 6.76
C GLN A 48 3.89 10.96 8.08
N TYR A 49 3.30 9.77 8.10
CA TYR A 49 2.69 9.20 9.30
C TYR A 49 2.75 7.68 9.30
N LEU A 50 2.37 7.08 10.43
CA LEU A 50 2.32 5.62 10.58
C LEU A 50 0.94 5.09 10.27
N VAL A 51 0.92 4.00 9.52
CA VAL A 51 -0.26 3.20 9.24
C VAL A 51 -0.10 1.78 9.74
N SER A 52 -1.22 1.20 10.15
CA SER A 52 -1.30 -0.20 10.54
C SER A 52 -1.65 -1.08 9.33
N MET A 53 -1.04 -2.26 9.27
CA MET A 53 -1.44 -3.32 8.33
C MET A 53 -2.61 -4.14 8.92
N PRO A 54 -3.72 -4.32 8.18
CA PRO A 54 -4.83 -5.17 8.60
C PRO A 54 -4.39 -6.60 8.86
N THR A 55 -5.09 -7.23 9.79
CA THR A 55 -4.86 -8.63 10.18
C THR A 55 -4.96 -9.61 9.01
N LYS A 56 -5.79 -9.34 7.99
CA LYS A 56 -5.92 -10.15 6.76
C LYS A 56 -4.62 -10.26 5.95
N PHE A 57 -3.80 -9.20 5.95
CA PHE A 57 -2.56 -9.14 5.16
C PHE A 57 -1.31 -9.53 5.95
N ARG A 58 -1.38 -9.51 7.30
CA ARG A 58 -0.27 -9.90 8.16
C ARG A 58 0.17 -11.32 7.83
N ARG A 59 1.47 -11.49 7.51
CA ARG A 59 2.13 -12.77 7.15
C ARG A 59 1.77 -13.32 5.76
N ASN A 60 0.84 -12.70 5.05
CA ASN A 60 0.39 -13.14 3.74
C ASN A 60 0.94 -12.27 2.61
N VAL A 61 1.12 -10.97 2.88
CA VAL A 61 1.60 -10.00 1.90
C VAL A 61 2.82 -9.27 2.46
N TRP A 62 3.81 -9.05 1.60
CA TRP A 62 4.97 -8.21 1.89
C TRP A 62 4.90 -6.96 1.04
N VAL A 63 5.11 -5.82 1.70
CA VAL A 63 5.21 -4.51 1.06
C VAL A 63 6.64 -4.01 1.20
N LYS A 64 7.18 -3.44 0.13
CA LYS A 64 8.52 -2.85 0.10
C LYS A 64 8.44 -1.33 0.05
N ARG A 65 9.58 -0.67 0.29
CA ARG A 65 9.73 0.76 0.07
C ARG A 65 9.43 1.09 -1.39
N GLY A 66 8.64 2.14 -1.61
CA GLY A 66 8.22 2.57 -2.93
C GLY A 66 6.92 1.94 -3.44
N ASP A 67 6.37 0.96 -2.72
CA ASP A 67 5.05 0.45 -3.05
C ASP A 67 3.96 1.48 -2.70
N PHE A 68 2.86 1.41 -3.44
CA PHE A 68 1.68 2.24 -3.20
C PHE A 68 0.59 1.43 -2.52
N VAL A 69 -0.09 2.07 -1.58
CA VAL A 69 -1.18 1.46 -0.83
C VAL A 69 -2.32 2.45 -0.67
N VAL A 70 -3.53 1.93 -0.55
CA VAL A 70 -4.70 2.71 -0.17
C VAL A 70 -4.86 2.62 1.34
N VAL A 71 -5.06 3.76 1.98
CA VAL A 71 -5.22 3.86 3.43
C VAL A 71 -6.51 4.56 3.78
N SER A 72 -7.19 4.04 4.78
CA SER A 72 -8.33 4.68 5.42
C SER A 72 -7.85 5.44 6.67
N PRO A 73 -8.07 6.75 6.77
CA PRO A 73 -7.61 7.55 7.89
C PRO A 73 -8.40 7.25 9.18
N ILE A 74 -7.69 7.18 10.31
CA ILE A 74 -8.29 6.97 11.64
C ILE A 74 -8.31 8.33 12.36
N LYS A 75 -9.50 8.89 12.56
CA LYS A 75 -9.69 10.23 13.17
C LYS A 75 -9.17 10.34 14.61
N GLU A 76 -9.12 9.23 15.35
CA GLU A 76 -8.72 9.18 16.77
C GLU A 76 -7.24 8.79 16.98
N GLY A 77 -6.49 8.59 15.89
CA GLY A 77 -5.13 8.09 15.94
C GLY A 77 -4.09 9.15 16.31
N VAL A 78 -3.43 9.02 17.46
CA VAL A 78 -2.34 9.94 17.86
C VAL A 78 -1.04 9.64 17.11
N LYS A 79 -0.61 8.37 17.11
CA LYS A 79 0.65 7.92 16.52
C LYS A 79 0.47 7.14 15.22
N VAL A 80 -0.63 6.39 15.12
CA VAL A 80 -1.03 5.62 13.93
C VAL A 80 -2.29 6.29 13.41
N GLN A 81 -2.19 6.94 12.25
CA GLN A 81 -3.24 7.82 11.71
C GLN A 81 -4.06 7.17 10.60
N GLY A 82 -3.79 5.90 10.28
CA GLY A 82 -4.56 5.18 9.27
C GLY A 82 -4.33 3.68 9.28
N GLU A 83 -5.19 2.97 8.55
CA GLU A 83 -5.10 1.54 8.29
C GLU A 83 -5.02 1.30 6.78
N ILE A 84 -4.14 0.37 6.36
CA ILE A 84 -4.00 0.00 4.94
C ILE A 84 -5.22 -0.80 4.50
N VAL A 85 -6.02 -0.33 3.55
CA VAL A 85 -7.19 -1.09 3.08
C VAL A 85 -6.80 -2.05 1.95
N TYR A 86 -5.95 -1.57 1.05
CA TYR A 86 -5.57 -2.26 -0.17
C TYR A 86 -4.13 -1.97 -0.59
N ILE A 87 -3.49 -2.94 -1.26
CA ILE A 87 -2.10 -2.83 -1.75
C ILE A 87 -2.14 -2.75 -3.27
N LEU A 88 -1.54 -1.71 -3.84
CA LEU A 88 -1.63 -1.44 -5.27
C LEU A 88 -0.41 -2.00 -5.99
N TYR A 89 -0.65 -2.89 -6.96
CA TYR A 89 0.39 -3.36 -7.88
C TYR A 89 0.39 -2.54 -9.18
N ALA A 90 1.44 -2.73 -9.99
CA ALA A 90 1.64 -1.98 -11.22
C ALA A 90 0.44 -2.02 -12.20
N LYS A 91 -0.33 -3.12 -12.23
CA LYS A 91 -1.53 -3.24 -13.07
C LYS A 91 -2.65 -2.31 -12.58
N GLN A 92 -2.92 -2.32 -11.28
CA GLN A 92 -3.91 -1.46 -10.64
C GLN A 92 -3.51 0.01 -10.74
N ILE A 93 -2.22 0.34 -10.57
CA ILE A 93 -1.74 1.71 -10.75
C ILE A 93 -2.00 2.21 -12.17
N LYS A 94 -1.77 1.37 -13.20
CA LYS A 94 -2.09 1.73 -14.59
C LYS A 94 -3.59 1.97 -14.78
N TYR A 95 -4.43 1.14 -14.18
CA TYR A 95 -5.89 1.30 -14.20
C TYR A 95 -6.34 2.60 -13.52
N LEU A 96 -5.82 2.90 -12.32
CA LEU A 96 -6.13 4.15 -11.61
C LEU A 96 -5.64 5.39 -12.38
N LYS A 97 -4.53 5.28 -13.11
CA LYS A 97 -4.03 6.35 -13.99
C LYS A 97 -4.95 6.55 -15.21
N SER A 98 -5.51 5.49 -15.79
CA SER A 98 -6.47 5.62 -16.91
C SER A 98 -7.80 6.21 -16.45
N GLU A 99 -8.26 5.87 -15.24
CA GLU A 99 -9.47 6.42 -14.63
C GLU A 99 -9.29 7.86 -14.08
N LYS A 100 -8.07 8.43 -14.16
CA LYS A 100 -7.70 9.77 -13.66
C LYS A 100 -7.88 9.96 -12.14
N ILE A 101 -7.86 8.87 -11.37
CA ILE A 101 -7.98 8.88 -9.90
C ILE A 101 -6.60 8.92 -9.23
N TRP A 102 -5.54 8.65 -10.00
CA TRP A 102 -4.16 8.64 -9.49
C TRP A 102 -3.70 10.03 -9.03
N PRO A 103 -3.05 10.18 -7.85
CA PRO A 103 -2.61 11.48 -7.37
C PRO A 103 -1.48 12.05 -8.24
N GLU A 104 -1.59 13.33 -8.60
CA GLU A 104 -0.65 14.01 -9.49
C GLU A 104 0.79 13.99 -8.95
N ALA A 105 0.93 14.15 -7.64
CA ALA A 105 2.20 14.09 -6.91
C ALA A 105 2.99 12.77 -7.08
N PHE A 106 2.32 11.69 -7.50
CA PHE A 106 2.96 10.38 -7.72
C PHE A 106 3.18 10.03 -9.19
N TYR A 107 2.84 10.90 -10.14
CA TYR A 107 3.19 10.66 -11.55
C TYR A 107 4.70 10.72 -11.77
N GLU A 108 5.37 11.67 -11.12
CA GLU A 108 6.82 11.93 -11.26
C GLU A 108 7.69 10.83 -10.62
N ASP A 109 7.15 10.07 -9.67
CA ASP A 109 7.91 9.07 -8.91
C ASP A 109 8.09 7.75 -9.68
N SER A 110 7.34 7.56 -10.77
CA SER A 110 7.41 6.36 -11.61
C SER A 110 8.76 6.12 -12.31
N GLY A 111 9.71 7.07 -12.21
CA GLY A 111 11.06 6.96 -12.76
C GLY A 111 12.18 6.61 -11.77
N LYS A 112 11.90 6.48 -10.46
CA LYS A 112 12.94 6.17 -9.46
C LYS A 112 12.82 4.74 -8.96
N GLU A 113 13.02 3.80 -9.87
CA GLU A 113 13.24 2.40 -9.55
C GLU A 113 14.57 2.28 -8.78
N SER A 114 14.51 2.18 -7.45
CA SER A 114 15.67 1.81 -6.66
C SER A 114 15.98 0.33 -6.89
N THR A 115 16.69 0.07 -7.97
CA THR A 115 17.50 -1.14 -8.19
C THR A 115 18.50 -1.22 -7.04
N VAL A 116 18.20 -1.99 -6.01
CA VAL A 116 19.23 -2.66 -5.22
C VAL A 116 19.02 -4.14 -5.43
N GLN A 117 19.57 -4.61 -6.55
CA GLN A 117 19.82 -6.02 -6.81
C GLN A 117 20.82 -6.53 -5.77
N GLN A 118 20.44 -7.66 -5.16
CA GLN A 118 21.28 -8.81 -4.82
C GLN A 118 22.80 -8.58 -4.99
N ALA A 119 23.53 -8.51 -3.88
CA ALA A 119 24.94 -8.83 -3.83
C ALA A 119 25.35 -9.20 -2.41
N ALA A 120 25.57 -10.50 -2.17
CA ALA A 120 26.80 -11.05 -1.59
C ALA A 120 26.53 -12.45 -1.02
N LYS A 121 26.98 -13.44 -1.82
CA LYS A 121 27.72 -14.65 -1.46
C LYS A 121 27.38 -15.41 -0.16
#